data_AF-A0A7C1YZK9-F1
#
_entry.id   AF-A0A7C1YZK9-F1
#
_cell.length_a   1.000
_cell.length_b   1.000
_cell.length_c   1.000
_cell.angle_alpha   90.00
_cell.angle_beta   90.00
_cell.angle_gamma   90.00
#
_symmetry.space_group_name_H-M   'P 1'
#
loop_
_entity.id
_entity.type
_entity.pdbx_description
1 polymer ?
#
loop_
_entity_poly.entity_id
_entity_poly.type
_entity_poly.pdbx_seq_one_letter_code
_entity_poly.pdbx_strand_id
1 'polypeptide(L)'
;MASNEDEKVKYDWQKLVRKHAKVLAAFIIGAVIAGIGCFIVMVWHIEASPIGGGGDWTIDQWSLASVISFGLILLMWEVLFVGVPAIVFFGVFGYMWWTNLSTETKEEFKAENKKKKWQSSNTTRGGGGSGFMFIVFCIVVAIKGQWGTLFNVLPYSWYVYTWFEGFAWVGIIIGIPMLIGATVWYLTKKSKE
;
A
#
# COMPACT_ATOMS: atom_id res chain seq x y z
N MET A 1 -7.51 44.19 -27.34
CA MET A 1 -8.61 43.48 -26.66
C MET A 1 -8.84 42.18 -27.42
N ALA A 2 -8.10 41.13 -27.07
CA ALA A 2 -8.29 39.80 -27.63
C ALA A 2 -9.21 39.04 -26.67
N SER A 3 -10.35 38.61 -27.21
CA SER A 3 -11.31 37.64 -26.68
C SER A 3 -10.68 36.67 -25.67
N ASN A 4 -11.00 36.77 -24.38
CA ASN A 4 -12.11 36.04 -23.74
C ASN A 4 -12.29 34.61 -24.27
N GLU A 5 -12.33 33.67 -23.33
CA GLU A 5 -12.65 32.24 -23.46
C GLU A 5 -11.46 31.28 -23.60
N ASP A 6 -10.55 31.33 -22.61
CA ASP A 6 -10.12 30.08 -21.97
C ASP A 6 -11.35 29.44 -21.31
N GLU A 7 -12.25 28.90 -22.14
CA GLU A 7 -13.39 28.14 -21.69
C GLU A 7 -12.84 26.91 -20.95
N LYS A 8 -12.88 26.98 -19.62
CA LYS A 8 -12.64 25.83 -18.75
C LYS A 8 -13.69 24.81 -19.14
N VAL A 9 -13.35 23.90 -20.05
CA VAL A 9 -14.08 22.65 -20.28
C VAL A 9 -13.94 21.85 -19.00
N LYS A 10 -14.74 22.23 -18.00
CA LYS A 10 -14.81 21.62 -16.70
C LYS A 10 -15.65 20.39 -16.92
N TYR A 11 -14.97 19.25 -17.00
CA TYR A 11 -15.59 17.96 -17.21
C TYR A 11 -16.80 17.81 -16.29
N ASP A 12 -17.98 17.64 -16.88
CA ASP A 12 -19.23 17.72 -16.15
C ASP A 12 -19.54 16.38 -15.47
N TRP A 13 -18.83 16.14 -14.36
CA TRP A 13 -18.95 14.94 -13.54
C TRP A 13 -20.41 14.65 -13.15
N GLN A 14 -21.24 15.68 -12.97
CA GLN A 14 -22.66 15.50 -12.65
C GLN A 14 -23.44 14.86 -13.80
N LYS A 15 -23.10 15.17 -15.06
CA LYS A 15 -23.76 14.61 -16.24
C LYS A 15 -23.42 13.12 -16.41
N LEU A 16 -22.19 12.71 -16.14
CA LEU A 16 -21.78 11.30 -16.16
C LEU A 16 -22.36 10.48 -15.01
N VAL A 17 -22.33 11.03 -13.80
CA VAL A 17 -22.92 10.37 -12.63
C VAL A 17 -24.40 10.15 -12.85
N ARG A 18 -25.14 11.13 -13.41
CA ARG A 18 -26.56 10.95 -13.75
C ARG A 18 -26.78 9.95 -14.88
N LYS A 19 -25.95 9.96 -15.92
CA LYS A 19 -26.07 9.05 -17.08
C LYS A 19 -25.74 7.59 -16.73
N HIS A 20 -24.82 7.36 -15.78
CA HIS A 20 -24.36 6.03 -15.38
C HIS A 20 -24.61 5.70 -13.90
N ALA A 21 -25.58 6.37 -13.26
CA ALA A 21 -25.89 6.22 -11.84
C ALA A 21 -26.12 4.77 -11.41
N LYS A 22 -26.80 3.98 -12.25
CA LYS A 22 -27.08 2.55 -11.99
C LYS A 22 -25.80 1.71 -11.97
N VAL A 23 -24.86 2.01 -12.87
CA VAL A 23 -23.56 1.30 -12.92
C VAL A 23 -22.72 1.71 -11.71
N LEU A 24 -22.63 3.01 -11.41
CA LEU A 24 -21.91 3.48 -10.21
C LEU A 24 -22.48 2.88 -8.91
N ALA A 25 -23.81 2.82 -8.79
CA ALA A 25 -24.46 2.16 -7.66
C ALA A 25 -24.07 0.68 -7.56
N ALA A 26 -24.04 -0.05 -8.68
CA ALA A 26 -23.59 -1.45 -8.70
C ALA A 26 -22.13 -1.61 -8.26
N PHE A 27 -21.23 -0.70 -8.64
CA PHE A 27 -19.84 -0.71 -8.20
C PHE A 27 -19.70 -0.43 -6.70
N ILE A 28 -20.48 0.51 -6.16
CA ILE A 28 -20.51 0.80 -4.73
C ILE A 28 -21.01 -0.42 -3.96
N ILE A 29 -22.10 -1.04 -4.40
CA ILE A 29 -22.63 -2.27 -3.79
C ILE A 29 -21.58 -3.38 -3.86
N GLY A 30 -20.93 -3.58 -4.99
CA GLY A 30 -19.84 -4.56 -5.13
C GLY A 30 -18.68 -4.30 -4.18
N ALA A 31 -18.30 -3.04 -3.98
CA ALA A 31 -17.23 -2.66 -3.05
C ALA A 31 -17.62 -2.93 -1.59
N VAL A 32 -18.88 -2.65 -1.23
CA VAL A 32 -19.42 -2.95 0.10
C VAL A 32 -19.45 -4.47 0.35
N ILE A 33 -19.90 -5.25 -0.64
CA ILE A 33 -19.89 -6.72 -0.56
C ILE A 33 -18.47 -7.26 -0.40
N ALA A 34 -17.51 -6.72 -1.16
CA ALA A 34 -16.10 -7.09 -1.02
C ALA A 34 -15.57 -6.75 0.39
N GLY A 35 -15.90 -5.56 0.93
CA GLY A 35 -15.52 -5.18 2.28
C GLY A 35 -16.09 -6.10 3.36
N ILE A 36 -17.36 -6.48 3.23
CA ILE A 36 -18.00 -7.48 4.11
C ILE A 36 -17.30 -8.84 3.97
N GLY A 37 -16.98 -9.25 2.74
CA GLY A 37 -16.23 -10.47 2.46
C GLY A 37 -14.88 -10.50 3.17
N CYS A 38 -14.11 -9.41 3.12
CA CYS A 38 -12.84 -9.29 3.83
C CYS A 38 -13.04 -9.48 5.35
N PHE A 39 -14.04 -8.81 5.91
CA PHE A 39 -14.34 -8.95 7.34
C PHE A 39 -14.70 -10.40 7.73
N ILE A 40 -15.52 -11.08 6.92
CA ILE A 40 -15.89 -12.48 7.18
C ILE A 40 -14.68 -13.40 7.08
N VAL A 41 -13.82 -13.21 6.07
CA VAL A 41 -12.58 -13.99 5.91
C VAL A 41 -11.65 -13.77 7.10
N MET A 42 -11.56 -12.54 7.60
CA MET A 42 -10.77 -12.22 8.79
C MET A 42 -11.30 -12.93 10.04
N VAL A 43 -12.61 -12.86 10.31
CA VAL A 43 -13.22 -13.55 11.47
C VAL A 43 -13.02 -15.06 11.36
N TRP A 44 -13.30 -15.64 10.19
CA TRP A 44 -13.08 -17.05 9.93
C TRP A 44 -11.62 -17.45 10.15
N HIS A 45 -10.66 -16.65 9.68
CA HIS A 45 -9.23 -16.92 9.85
C HIS A 45 -8.80 -16.81 11.32
N ILE A 46 -9.36 -15.88 12.09
CA ILE A 46 -9.12 -15.79 13.55
C ILE A 46 -9.56 -17.09 14.24
N GLU A 47 -10.74 -17.59 13.92
CA GLU A 47 -11.33 -18.79 14.56
C GLU A 47 -10.71 -20.11 14.07
N ALA A 48 -10.36 -20.20 12.79
CA ALA A 48 -9.89 -21.44 12.18
C ALA A 48 -8.36 -21.59 12.21
N SER A 49 -7.61 -20.50 12.38
CA SER A 49 -6.15 -20.54 12.29
C SER A 49 -5.53 -21.19 13.53
N PRO A 50 -4.69 -22.23 13.38
CA PRO A 50 -3.90 -22.76 14.48
C PRO A 50 -2.84 -21.76 14.97
N ILE A 51 -2.43 -20.83 14.11
CA ILE A 51 -1.56 -19.70 14.46
C ILE A 51 -2.47 -18.64 15.08
N GLY A 52 -2.35 -18.39 16.39
CA GLY A 52 -3.31 -17.57 17.14
C GLY A 52 -4.31 -18.38 17.98
N GLY A 53 -4.16 -19.70 18.03
CA GLY A 53 -4.93 -20.57 18.92
C GLY A 53 -6.43 -20.60 18.65
N GLY A 54 -6.86 -20.35 17.42
CA GLY A 54 -8.29 -20.28 17.09
C GLY A 54 -9.02 -19.10 17.75
N GLY A 55 -8.30 -18.03 18.12
CA GLY A 55 -8.87 -16.83 18.74
C GLY A 55 -8.73 -16.76 20.25
N ASP A 56 -8.24 -17.83 20.89
CA ASP A 56 -8.08 -17.88 22.36
C ASP A 56 -6.75 -17.29 22.85
N TRP A 57 -5.78 -17.05 21.97
CA TRP A 57 -4.47 -16.55 22.38
C TRP A 57 -4.51 -15.09 22.81
N THR A 58 -4.01 -14.84 24.01
CA THR A 58 -3.71 -13.50 24.53
C THR A 58 -2.39 -12.98 23.97
N ILE A 59 -2.18 -11.65 23.96
CA ILE A 59 -1.03 -10.97 23.32
C ILE A 59 0.34 -11.53 23.78
N ASP A 60 0.43 -12.00 25.01
CA ASP A 60 1.63 -12.56 25.64
C ASP A 60 2.06 -13.90 25.00
N GLN A 61 1.13 -14.61 24.37
CA GLN A 61 1.34 -15.87 23.65
C GLN A 61 1.70 -15.66 22.17
N TRP A 62 1.69 -14.40 21.70
CA TRP A 62 2.14 -14.08 20.35
C TRP A 62 3.66 -13.97 20.31
N SER A 63 4.24 -14.41 19.20
CA SER A 63 5.63 -14.16 18.84
C SER A 63 5.67 -13.36 17.54
N LEU A 64 6.84 -12.79 17.22
CA LEU A 64 7.01 -12.07 15.94
C LEU A 64 6.76 -13.00 14.74
N ALA A 65 7.22 -14.25 14.84
CA ALA A 65 6.94 -15.29 13.86
C ALA A 65 5.44 -15.54 13.68
N SER A 66 4.70 -15.66 14.78
CA SER A 66 3.25 -15.91 14.76
C SER A 66 2.49 -14.73 14.15
N VAL A 67 2.82 -13.50 14.54
CA VAL A 67 2.18 -12.28 14.00
C VAL A 67 2.36 -12.18 12.49
N ILE A 68 3.60 -12.36 12.02
CA ILE A 68 3.91 -12.22 10.60
C ILE A 68 3.30 -13.37 9.80
N SER A 69 3.39 -14.60 10.28
CA SER A 69 2.79 -15.76 9.60
C SER A 69 1.27 -15.65 9.55
N PHE A 70 0.64 -15.23 10.65
CA PHE A 70 -0.80 -14.99 10.70
C PHE A 70 -1.23 -13.94 9.69
N GLY A 71 -0.54 -12.79 9.67
CA GLY A 71 -0.82 -11.70 8.73
C GLY A 71 -0.60 -12.09 7.28
N LEU A 72 0.44 -12.86 6.96
CA LEU A 72 0.70 -13.34 5.60
C LEU A 72 -0.38 -14.32 5.12
N ILE A 73 -0.77 -15.27 5.96
CA ILE A 73 -1.81 -16.25 5.60
C ILE A 73 -3.16 -15.56 5.50
N LEU A 74 -3.48 -14.63 6.40
CA LEU A 74 -4.69 -13.80 6.32
C LEU A 74 -4.73 -13.05 5.00
N LEU A 75 -3.65 -12.34 4.65
CA LEU A 75 -3.56 -11.60 3.38
C LEU A 75 -3.71 -12.55 2.18
N MET A 76 -3.12 -13.74 2.24
CA MET A 76 -3.27 -14.73 1.16
C MET A 76 -4.73 -15.16 1.00
N TRP A 77 -5.45 -15.41 2.09
CA TRP A 77 -6.88 -15.75 2.06
C TRP A 77 -7.76 -14.60 1.60
N GLU A 78 -7.50 -13.38 2.06
CA GLU A 78 -8.21 -12.19 1.61
C GLU A 78 -8.03 -11.98 0.11
N VAL A 79 -6.80 -12.09 -0.39
CA VAL A 79 -6.52 -11.97 -1.82
C VAL A 79 -7.21 -13.10 -2.59
N LEU A 80 -7.19 -14.33 -2.09
CA LEU A 80 -7.80 -15.46 -2.78
C LEU A 80 -9.33 -15.39 -2.83
N PHE A 81 -9.99 -15.19 -1.69
CA PHE A 81 -11.44 -15.25 -1.58
C PHE A 81 -12.14 -13.94 -1.91
N VAL A 82 -11.49 -12.81 -1.71
CA VAL A 82 -12.09 -11.49 -1.94
C VAL A 82 -11.37 -10.77 -3.08
N GLY A 83 -10.04 -10.75 -3.05
CA GLY A 83 -9.21 -10.06 -4.05
C GLY A 83 -9.44 -10.58 -5.47
N VAL A 84 -9.37 -11.90 -5.69
CA VAL A 84 -9.55 -12.49 -7.02
C VAL A 84 -10.97 -12.24 -7.54
N PRO A 85 -12.06 -12.54 -6.80
CA PRO A 85 -13.41 -12.21 -7.26
C PRO A 85 -13.63 -10.72 -7.48
N ALA A 86 -13.09 -9.85 -6.61
CA ALA A 86 -13.20 -8.41 -6.77
C ALA A 86 -12.47 -7.94 -8.04
N ILE A 87 -11.24 -8.41 -8.30
CA ILE A 87 -10.48 -8.07 -9.51
C ILE A 87 -11.23 -8.55 -10.76
N VAL A 88 -11.81 -9.75 -10.73
CA VAL A 88 -12.62 -10.25 -11.85
C VAL A 88 -13.86 -9.38 -12.05
N PHE A 89 -14.60 -9.07 -10.99
CA PHE A 89 -15.79 -8.23 -11.05
C PHE A 89 -15.45 -6.82 -11.57
N PHE A 90 -14.58 -6.10 -10.88
CA PHE A 90 -14.22 -4.73 -11.25
C PHE A 90 -13.45 -4.66 -12.57
N GLY A 91 -12.63 -5.66 -12.88
CA GLY A 91 -11.89 -5.75 -14.13
C GLY A 91 -12.81 -5.99 -15.33
N VAL A 92 -13.67 -7.00 -15.28
CA VAL A 92 -14.57 -7.36 -16.40
C VAL A 92 -15.69 -6.33 -16.55
N PHE A 93 -16.42 -6.02 -15.47
CA PHE A 93 -17.51 -5.03 -15.54
C PHE A 93 -16.98 -3.61 -15.77
N GLY A 94 -15.81 -3.28 -15.23
CA GLY A 94 -15.14 -2.00 -15.49
C GLY A 94 -14.69 -1.88 -16.94
N TYR A 95 -14.10 -2.93 -17.50
CA TYR A 95 -13.72 -2.97 -18.90
C TYR A 95 -14.94 -2.85 -19.82
N MET A 96 -16.00 -3.63 -19.57
CA MET A 96 -17.22 -3.62 -20.38
C MET A 96 -17.95 -2.27 -20.30
N TRP A 97 -17.96 -1.64 -19.13
CA TRP A 97 -18.48 -0.28 -18.97
C TRP A 97 -17.61 0.73 -19.72
N TRP A 98 -16.28 0.62 -19.63
CA TRP A 98 -15.34 1.50 -20.33
C TRP A 98 -15.46 1.38 -21.85
N THR A 99 -15.65 0.18 -22.39
CA THR A 99 -15.85 -0.02 -23.83
C THR A 99 -17.16 0.60 -24.31
N ASN A 100 -18.21 0.59 -23.49
CA ASN A 100 -19.52 1.16 -23.82
C ASN A 100 -19.63 2.69 -23.68
N LEU A 101 -18.60 3.38 -23.19
CA LEU A 101 -18.58 4.85 -23.18
C LEU A 101 -18.46 5.41 -24.61
N SER A 102 -19.22 6.47 -24.89
CA SER A 102 -19.19 7.21 -26.17
C SER A 102 -17.78 7.69 -26.50
N THR A 103 -17.41 7.67 -27.79
CA THR A 103 -16.09 8.08 -28.31
C THR A 103 -15.77 9.52 -27.92
N GLU A 104 -16.75 10.42 -27.97
CA GLU A 104 -16.64 11.82 -27.54
C GLU A 104 -16.19 11.95 -26.07
N THR A 105 -16.78 11.15 -25.16
CA THR A 105 -16.43 11.13 -23.73
C THR A 105 -15.04 10.52 -23.47
N LYS A 106 -14.60 9.57 -24.30
CA LYS A 106 -13.25 8.99 -24.24
C LYS A 106 -12.18 9.99 -24.70
N GLU A 107 -12.50 10.83 -25.68
CA GLU A 107 -11.60 11.87 -26.18
C GLU A 107 -11.46 13.03 -25.19
N GLU A 108 -12.55 13.45 -24.54
CA GLU A 108 -12.51 14.39 -23.41
C GLU A 108 -11.63 13.87 -22.25
N PHE A 109 -11.79 12.60 -21.85
CA PHE A 109 -10.93 11.96 -20.84
C PHE A 109 -9.45 11.92 -21.27
N LYS A 110 -9.16 11.68 -22.56
CA LYS A 110 -7.79 11.63 -23.09
C LYS A 110 -7.15 13.02 -23.16
N ALA A 111 -7.95 14.06 -23.45
CA ALA A 111 -7.53 15.46 -23.42
C ALA A 111 -7.27 15.96 -21.98
N GLU A 112 -8.13 15.59 -21.03
CA GLU A 112 -7.95 15.93 -19.61
C GLU A 112 -6.76 15.18 -19.00
N ASN A 113 -6.56 13.89 -19.32
CA ASN A 113 -5.40 13.12 -18.87
C ASN A 113 -4.07 13.64 -19.44
N LYS A 114 -4.04 14.15 -20.68
CA LYS A 114 -2.83 14.80 -21.23
C LYS A 114 -2.50 16.10 -20.48
N LYS A 115 -3.50 16.90 -20.08
CA LYS A 115 -3.29 18.11 -19.27
C LYS A 115 -2.91 17.77 -17.82
N LYS A 116 -3.52 16.75 -17.21
CA LYS A 116 -3.15 16.27 -15.86
C LYS A 116 -1.79 15.59 -15.81
N LYS A 117 -1.31 14.96 -16.88
CA LYS A 117 0.06 14.42 -16.96
C LYS A 117 1.14 15.52 -16.85
N TRP A 118 0.78 16.77 -17.18
CA TRP A 118 1.63 17.94 -16.98
C TRP A 118 1.57 18.54 -15.56
N GLN A 119 0.52 18.21 -14.78
CA GLN A 119 0.33 18.71 -13.40
C GLN A 119 0.37 17.63 -12.30
N SER A 120 0.40 16.35 -12.66
CA SER A 120 0.54 15.22 -11.73
C SER A 120 1.86 14.53 -12.05
N SER A 121 2.75 14.23 -11.11
CA SER A 121 2.49 13.88 -9.73
C SER A 121 3.78 14.02 -8.94
N ASN A 122 3.90 15.09 -8.16
CA ASN A 122 4.68 15.02 -6.92
C ASN A 122 3.77 14.39 -5.84
N THR A 123 3.13 13.28 -6.17
CA THR A 123 2.28 12.54 -5.24
C THR A 123 3.22 11.82 -4.30
N THR A 124 3.51 12.51 -3.21
CA THR A 124 3.97 12.03 -1.92
C THR A 124 4.34 10.55 -1.94
N ARG A 125 5.61 10.29 -2.28
CA ARG A 125 6.31 9.01 -2.10
C ARG A 125 6.58 8.81 -0.61
N GLY A 126 5.52 8.80 0.20
CA GLY A 126 5.58 8.74 1.66
C GLY A 126 4.95 7.45 2.13
N GLY A 127 5.78 6.48 2.49
CA GLY A 127 5.31 5.20 3.07
C GLY A 127 6.36 4.09 3.07
N GLY A 128 7.36 4.15 2.19
CA GLY A 128 8.39 3.11 2.10
C GLY A 128 9.37 3.05 3.28
N GLY A 129 9.61 4.18 3.95
CA GLY A 129 10.61 4.26 5.03
C GLY A 129 10.25 3.43 6.27
N SER A 130 8.98 3.46 6.70
CA SER A 130 8.53 2.69 7.87
C SER A 130 8.47 1.19 7.60
N GLY A 131 7.99 0.79 6.41
CA GLY A 131 7.99 -0.61 5.99
C GLY A 131 9.40 -1.19 5.86
N PHE A 132 10.33 -0.43 5.28
CA PHE A 132 11.74 -0.83 5.18
C PHE A 132 12.37 -1.02 6.56
N MET A 133 12.16 -0.07 7.48
CA MET A 133 12.67 -0.18 8.85
C MET A 133 12.07 -1.36 9.62
N PHE A 134 10.80 -1.69 9.38
CA PHE A 134 10.18 -2.88 9.95
C PHE A 134 10.83 -4.17 9.42
N ILE A 135 11.16 -4.24 8.12
CA ILE A 135 11.90 -5.39 7.55
C ILE A 135 13.28 -5.51 8.19
N VAL A 136 14.01 -4.41 8.35
CA VAL A 136 15.32 -4.41 9.03
C VAL A 136 15.19 -4.91 10.46
N PHE A 137 14.18 -4.43 11.19
CA PHE A 137 13.88 -4.92 12.54
C PHE A 137 13.67 -6.44 12.56
N CYS A 138 12.83 -6.97 11.65
CA CYS A 138 12.61 -8.41 11.51
C CYS A 138 13.91 -9.19 11.24
N ILE A 139 14.79 -8.66 10.38
CA ILE A 139 16.10 -9.27 10.08
C ILE A 139 16.98 -9.30 11.33
N VAL A 140 17.07 -8.21 12.09
CA VAL A 140 17.89 -8.17 13.32
C VAL A 140 17.35 -9.16 14.36
N VAL A 141 16.03 -9.23 14.54
CA VAL A 141 15.40 -10.21 15.45
C VAL A 141 15.70 -11.64 15.02
N ALA A 142 15.67 -11.92 13.71
CA ALA A 142 16.00 -13.23 13.16
C ALA A 142 17.48 -13.60 13.39
N ILE A 143 18.41 -12.66 13.18
CA ILE A 143 19.85 -12.86 13.45
C ILE A 143 20.09 -13.16 14.93
N LYS A 144 19.34 -12.52 15.83
CA LYS A 144 19.41 -12.77 17.29
C LYS A 144 18.75 -14.08 17.73
N GLY A 145 18.14 -14.83 16.81
CA GLY A 145 17.46 -16.09 17.10
C GLY A 145 16.18 -15.94 17.92
N GLN A 146 15.66 -14.72 18.09
CA GLN A 146 14.48 -14.44 18.92
C GLN A 146 13.17 -14.38 18.10
N TRP A 147 13.20 -14.90 16.87
CA TRP A 147 12.08 -14.85 15.93
C TRP A 147 10.80 -15.51 16.44
N GLY A 148 10.93 -16.71 17.01
CA GLY A 148 9.82 -17.48 17.59
C GLY A 148 9.60 -17.24 19.09
N THR A 149 10.35 -16.31 19.70
CA THR A 149 10.22 -16.04 21.14
C THR A 149 8.93 -15.29 21.42
N LEU A 150 8.20 -15.74 22.43
CA LEU A 150 6.96 -15.12 22.89
C LEU A 150 7.22 -13.71 23.43
N PHE A 151 6.25 -12.81 23.23
CA PHE A 151 6.38 -11.42 23.65
C PHE A 151 6.49 -11.24 25.17
N ASN A 152 6.03 -12.22 25.96
CA ASN A 152 6.15 -12.18 27.42
C ASN A 152 7.54 -12.50 27.96
N VAL A 153 8.40 -13.15 27.16
CA VAL A 153 9.74 -13.53 27.57
C VAL A 153 10.71 -12.36 27.45
N LEU A 154 10.51 -11.49 26.45
CA LEU A 154 11.42 -10.41 26.14
C LEU A 154 10.96 -9.10 26.80
N PRO A 155 11.83 -8.40 27.54
CA PRO A 155 11.47 -7.12 28.14
C PRO A 155 11.30 -6.05 27.06
N TYR A 156 10.44 -5.07 27.32
CA TYR A 156 10.22 -3.93 26.40
C TYR A 156 11.53 -3.24 25.98
N SER A 157 12.49 -3.11 26.90
CA SER A 157 13.81 -2.52 26.63
C SER A 157 14.56 -3.24 25.51
N TRP A 158 14.42 -4.57 25.40
CA TRP A 158 15.03 -5.35 24.34
C TRP A 158 14.50 -4.97 22.95
N TYR A 159 13.20 -4.72 22.83
CA TYR A 159 12.60 -4.25 21.58
C TYR A 159 13.13 -2.88 21.18
N VAL A 160 13.17 -1.95 22.14
CA VAL A 160 13.70 -0.59 21.91
C VAL A 160 15.15 -0.63 21.44
N TYR A 161 16.01 -1.41 22.12
CA TYR A 161 17.42 -1.54 21.71
C TYR A 161 17.57 -2.19 20.34
N THR A 162 16.73 -3.18 20.01
CA THR A 162 16.76 -3.84 18.71
C THR A 162 16.31 -2.89 17.58
N TRP A 163 15.37 -1.98 17.85
CA TRP A 163 15.03 -0.89 16.94
C TRP A 163 16.21 0.07 16.72
N PHE A 164 16.85 0.53 17.79
CA PHE A 164 18.04 1.40 17.68
C PHE A 164 19.19 0.73 16.94
N GLU A 165 19.40 -0.55 17.16
CA GLU A 165 20.41 -1.33 16.43
C GLU A 165 20.06 -1.43 14.95
N GLY A 166 18.79 -1.64 14.60
CA GLY A 166 18.32 -1.58 13.21
C GLY A 166 18.60 -0.22 12.56
N PHE A 167 18.33 0.88 13.26
CA PHE A 167 18.67 2.23 12.78
C PHE A 167 20.18 2.40 12.59
N ALA A 168 20.99 1.88 13.51
CA ALA A 168 22.44 1.92 13.40
C ALA A 168 22.95 1.17 12.17
N TRP A 169 22.44 -0.05 11.92
CA TRP A 169 22.78 -0.83 10.72
C TRP A 169 22.40 -0.11 9.42
N VAL A 170 21.21 0.49 9.36
CA VAL A 170 20.79 1.27 8.18
C VAL A 170 21.67 2.51 7.99
N GLY A 171 21.99 3.22 9.08
CA GLY A 171 22.92 4.34 9.07
C GLY A 171 24.31 3.96 8.59
N ILE A 172 24.81 2.77 8.94
CA ILE A 172 26.10 2.26 8.46
C ILE A 172 26.02 1.91 6.97
N ILE A 173 25.01 1.12 6.56
CA ILE A 173 24.89 0.61 5.19
C ILE A 173 24.59 1.73 4.18
N ILE A 174 23.75 2.70 4.54
CA ILE A 174 23.36 3.80 3.63
C ILE A 174 24.23 5.03 3.87
N GLY A 175 24.52 5.36 5.12
CA GLY A 175 25.24 6.58 5.48
C GLY A 175 26.70 6.57 5.06
N ILE A 176 27.42 5.44 5.18
CA ILE A 176 28.84 5.38 4.76
C ILE A 176 28.97 5.58 3.24
N PRO A 177 28.25 4.84 2.37
CA PRO A 177 28.31 5.09 0.93
C PRO A 177 27.86 6.49 0.54
N MET A 178 26.85 7.04 1.22
CA MET A 178 26.37 8.40 0.96
C MET A 178 27.44 9.45 1.31
N LEU A 179 28.15 9.29 2.43
CA LEU A 179 29.26 10.17 2.81
C LEU A 179 30.40 10.09 1.79
N ILE A 180 30.80 8.87 1.41
CA ILE A 180 31.85 8.67 0.38
C ILE A 180 31.43 9.32 -0.94
N GLY A 181 30.20 9.07 -1.40
CA GLY A 181 29.68 9.65 -2.64
C GLY A 181 29.60 11.18 -2.59
N ALA A 182 29.15 11.75 -1.47
CA ALA A 182 29.08 13.20 -1.27
C ALA A 182 30.47 13.84 -1.26
N THR A 183 31.45 13.23 -0.60
CA THR A 183 32.83 13.71 -0.57
C THR A 183 33.46 13.64 -1.97
N VAL A 184 33.30 12.53 -2.68
CA VAL A 184 33.82 12.38 -4.06
C VAL A 184 33.15 13.40 -5.00
N TRP A 185 31.83 13.56 -4.93
CA TRP A 185 31.11 14.55 -5.73
C TRP A 185 31.59 15.98 -5.44
N TYR A 186 31.76 16.35 -4.16
CA TYR A 186 32.22 17.67 -3.75
C TYR A 186 33.64 17.97 -4.28
N LEU A 187 34.55 17.00 -4.19
CA LEU A 187 35.91 17.12 -4.71
C LEU A 187 35.96 17.19 -6.24
N THR A 188 35.11 16.43 -6.93
CA THR A 188 35.04 16.43 -8.41
C THR A 188 34.41 17.72 -8.95
N LYS A 189 33.47 18.33 -8.22
CA LYS A 189 32.89 19.62 -8.58
C LYS A 189 33.90 20.76 -8.46
N LYS A 190 34.70 20.76 -7.39
CA LYS A 190 35.77 21.74 -7.16
C LYS A 190 36.93 21.62 -8.16
N SER A 191 37.14 20.44 -8.74
CA SER A 191 38.13 20.21 -9.81
C SER A 191 37.70 20.75 -11.19
N LYS A 192 36.43 21.13 -11.37
CA LYS A 192 35.89 21.64 -12.65
C LYS A 192 35.70 23.16 -12.66
N GLU A 193 35.89 23.84 -11.53
CA GLU A 193 36.05 25.29 -11.43
C GLU A 193 37.54 25.65 -11.47
#